data_AF-A0A7C7SI79-F1
#
_entry.id   AF-A0A7C7SI79-F1
#
_cell.length_a   1.000
_cell.length_b   1.000
_cell.length_c   1.000
_cell.angle_alpha   90.00
_cell.angle_beta   90.00
_cell.angle_gamma   90.00
#
_symmetry.space_group_name_H-M   'P 1'
#
loop_
_entity.id
_entity.type
_entity.pdbx_description
1 polymer ?
#
loop_
_entity_poly.entity_id
_entity_poly.type
_entity_poly.pdbx_seq_one_letter_code
_entity_poly.pdbx_strand_id
1 'polypeptide(L)'
;MAGTGNWRRQPQGMWLRKALFQVHLWTGLGVGLYVVVISLTGSVLVYRSELRQRFDPQPRTVSVAGNRLSPDALIAATRQVFPEAEIEVWTEPDDPALAVTMSVEDGGDGRDLLLFDPYTGEHLGNSLPVGWRLTTWTLDLHDNLLGGDTGRTANGVGALLLAVLSVT
;
A
#
# COMPACT_ATOMS: atom_id res chain seq x y z
N MET A 1 -72.34 29.08 13.71
CA MET A 1 -72.36 27.61 13.91
C MET A 1 -71.02 27.06 13.47
N ALA A 2 -70.32 26.40 14.38
CA ALA A 2 -68.94 25.94 14.24
C ALA A 2 -68.82 24.80 13.21
N GLY A 3 -67.91 24.95 12.25
CA GLY A 3 -67.42 23.86 11.39
C GLY A 3 -65.98 23.57 11.77
N THR A 4 -65.82 22.67 12.74
CA THR A 4 -64.57 22.27 13.36
C THR A 4 -63.59 21.64 12.36
N GLY A 5 -62.38 22.20 12.33
CA GLY A 5 -61.10 21.50 12.15
C GLY A 5 -61.05 20.35 11.14
N ASN A 6 -60.81 20.68 9.87
CA ASN A 6 -60.28 19.74 8.88
C ASN A 6 -58.79 19.42 9.13
N TRP A 7 -58.44 19.01 10.36
CA TRP A 7 -57.08 18.67 10.82
C TRP A 7 -56.65 17.25 10.38
N ARG A 8 -57.44 16.57 9.54
CA ARG A 8 -57.33 15.12 9.23
C ARG A 8 -56.63 14.77 7.90
N ARG A 9 -55.99 15.71 7.20
CA ARG A 9 -55.19 15.38 5.99
C ARG A 9 -53.72 15.71 6.21
N GLN A 10 -53.01 14.69 6.66
CA GLN A 10 -51.56 14.56 6.85
C GLN A 10 -50.69 15.44 5.92
N PRO A 11 -49.91 16.40 6.45
CA PRO A 11 -48.71 16.89 5.79
C PRO A 11 -47.50 16.02 6.20
N GLN A 12 -47.67 14.71 6.30
CA GLN A 12 -46.59 13.82 6.72
C GLN A 12 -45.54 13.72 5.60
N GLY A 13 -44.52 14.57 5.70
CA GLY A 13 -43.16 14.17 5.38
C GLY A 13 -42.74 14.24 3.92
N MET A 14 -43.23 15.17 3.09
CA MET A 14 -42.58 15.39 1.77
C MET A 14 -41.13 15.85 1.95
N TRP A 15 -40.87 16.75 2.90
CA TRP A 15 -39.52 17.22 3.20
C TRP A 15 -38.70 16.15 3.93
N LEU A 16 -39.29 15.46 4.92
CA LEU A 16 -38.63 14.36 5.63
C LEU A 16 -38.28 13.20 4.71
N ARG A 17 -39.19 12.78 3.81
CA ARG A 17 -38.91 11.76 2.78
C ARG A 17 -37.81 12.20 1.83
N LYS A 18 -37.83 13.47 1.38
CA LYS A 18 -36.76 14.02 0.53
C LYS A 18 -35.42 14.06 1.25
N ALA A 19 -35.38 14.46 2.51
CA ALA A 19 -34.17 14.49 3.33
C ALA A 19 -33.62 13.08 3.54
N LEU A 20 -34.47 12.12 3.93
CA LEU A 20 -34.08 10.71 4.08
C LEU A 20 -33.58 10.11 2.77
N PHE A 21 -34.24 10.40 1.65
CA PHE A 21 -33.79 9.96 0.33
C PHE A 21 -32.42 10.55 -0.03
N GLN A 22 -32.21 11.84 0.23
CA GLN A 22 -30.95 12.51 -0.04
C GLN A 22 -29.82 11.93 0.82
N VAL A 23 -30.06 11.76 2.12
CA VAL A 23 -29.11 11.12 3.04
C VAL A 23 -28.79 9.70 2.56
N HIS A 24 -29.80 8.89 2.25
CA HIS A 24 -29.60 7.53 1.77
C HIS A 24 -28.80 7.49 0.47
N LEU A 25 -29.09 8.37 -0.49
CA LEU A 25 -28.37 8.45 -1.76
C LEU A 25 -26.89 8.75 -1.53
N TRP A 26 -26.56 9.76 -0.74
CA TRP A 26 -25.16 10.14 -0.51
C TRP A 26 -24.42 9.16 0.38
N THR A 27 -25.06 8.64 1.43
CA THR A 27 -24.47 7.59 2.28
C THR A 27 -24.27 6.30 1.48
N GLY A 28 -25.26 5.89 0.68
CA GLY A 28 -25.16 4.71 -0.18
C GLY A 28 -24.09 4.85 -1.25
N LEU A 29 -23.98 6.02 -1.88
CA LEU A 29 -22.91 6.30 -2.84
C LEU A 29 -21.52 6.25 -2.18
N GLY A 30 -21.38 6.85 -1.00
CA GLY A 30 -20.12 6.83 -0.25
C GLY A 30 -19.70 5.43 0.18
N VAL A 31 -20.62 4.67 0.81
CA VAL A 31 -20.38 3.28 1.23
C VAL A 31 -20.14 2.38 0.02
N GLY A 32 -20.92 2.54 -1.06
CA GLY A 32 -20.75 1.77 -2.28
C GLY A 32 -19.40 2.00 -2.93
N LEU A 33 -18.94 3.25 -3.02
CA LEU A 33 -17.60 3.57 -3.52
C LEU A 33 -16.50 2.96 -2.65
N TYR A 34 -16.64 3.07 -1.32
CA TYR A 34 -15.73 2.43 -0.37
C TYR A 34 -15.62 0.92 -0.60
N VAL A 35 -16.75 0.22 -0.70
CA VAL A 35 -16.78 -1.24 -0.95
C VAL A 35 -16.12 -1.58 -2.28
N VAL A 36 -16.36 -0.81 -3.34
CA VAL A 36 -15.73 -1.01 -4.65
C VAL A 36 -14.20 -0.88 -4.55
N VAL A 37 -13.71 0.16 -3.88
CA VAL A 37 -12.26 0.39 -3.72
C VAL A 37 -11.62 -0.76 -2.95
N ILE A 38 -12.17 -1.13 -1.78
CA ILE A 38 -11.63 -2.22 -0.96
C ILE A 38 -11.69 -3.57 -1.68
N SER A 39 -12.77 -3.85 -2.42
CA SER A 39 -12.90 -5.10 -3.18
C SER A 39 -11.90 -5.16 -4.33
N LEU A 40 -11.68 -4.04 -5.03
CA LEU A 40 -10.72 -3.95 -6.12
C LEU A 40 -9.29 -4.12 -5.61
N THR A 41 -8.92 -3.41 -4.54
CA THR A 41 -7.59 -3.53 -3.94
C THR A 41 -7.36 -4.92 -3.37
N GLY A 42 -8.35 -5.51 -2.71
CA GLY A 42 -8.29 -6.89 -2.21
C GLY A 42 -8.08 -7.90 -3.34
N SER A 43 -8.75 -7.72 -4.48
CA SER A 43 -8.57 -8.57 -5.65
C SER A 43 -7.14 -8.47 -6.22
N VAL A 44 -6.59 -7.25 -6.29
CA VAL A 44 -5.21 -7.03 -6.72
C VAL A 44 -4.22 -7.72 -5.78
N LEU A 45 -4.46 -7.66 -4.46
CA LEU A 45 -3.60 -8.28 -3.45
C LEU A 45 -3.57 -9.81 -3.52
N VAL A 46 -4.65 -10.46 -3.96
CA VAL A 46 -4.66 -11.91 -4.20
C VAL A 46 -3.62 -12.31 -5.26
N TYR A 47 -3.46 -11.49 -6.30
CA TYR A 47 -2.51 -11.73 -7.39
C TYR A 47 -1.12 -11.12 -7.14
N ARG A 48 -0.79 -10.71 -5.91
CA ARG A 48 0.47 -10.01 -5.61
C ARG A 48 1.71 -10.82 -6.02
N SER A 49 1.68 -12.14 -5.88
CA SER A 49 2.80 -13.04 -6.19
C SER A 49 3.04 -13.11 -7.70
N GLU A 50 1.97 -13.22 -8.45
CA GLU A 50 1.94 -13.30 -9.90
C GLU A 50 2.32 -11.97 -10.51
N LEU A 51 1.83 -10.87 -9.94
CA LEU A 51 2.24 -9.52 -10.30
C LEU A 51 3.72 -9.33 -10.00
N ARG A 52 4.22 -9.76 -8.85
CA ARG A 52 5.67 -9.72 -8.55
C ARG A 52 6.47 -10.52 -9.57
N GLN A 53 6.11 -11.76 -9.84
CA GLN A 53 6.84 -12.61 -10.78
C GLN A 53 6.83 -12.04 -12.20
N ARG A 54 5.74 -11.38 -12.62
CA ARG A 54 5.61 -10.82 -13.97
C ARG A 54 6.26 -9.44 -14.12
N PHE A 55 6.29 -8.66 -13.04
CA PHE A 55 6.80 -7.29 -13.03
C PHE A 55 8.12 -7.14 -12.27
N ASP A 56 8.73 -8.24 -11.82
CA ASP A 56 10.09 -8.22 -11.31
C ASP A 56 11.01 -7.77 -12.45
N PRO A 57 11.74 -6.65 -12.29
CA PRO A 57 12.77 -6.24 -13.20
C PRO A 57 13.78 -7.39 -13.24
N GLN A 58 14.23 -7.74 -14.44
CA GLN A 58 15.34 -8.67 -14.57
C GLN A 58 16.50 -8.19 -13.69
N PRO A 59 17.20 -9.11 -13.00
CA PRO A 59 18.24 -8.74 -12.06
C PRO A 59 19.28 -7.88 -12.80
N ARG A 60 19.63 -6.74 -12.19
CA ARG A 60 20.54 -5.78 -12.81
C ARG A 60 21.91 -6.42 -12.96
N THR A 61 22.31 -6.63 -14.21
CA THR A 61 23.59 -7.22 -14.54
C THR A 61 24.71 -6.20 -14.38
N VAL A 62 25.81 -6.61 -13.77
CA VAL A 62 27.03 -5.82 -13.59
C VAL A 62 28.17 -6.40 -14.41
N SER A 63 29.12 -5.55 -14.79
CA SER A 63 30.34 -6.00 -15.45
C SER A 63 31.29 -6.65 -14.44
N VAL A 64 31.57 -7.94 -14.62
CA VAL A 64 32.52 -8.67 -13.77
C VAL A 64 33.93 -8.08 -13.95
N ALA A 65 34.44 -7.42 -12.92
CA ALA A 65 35.75 -6.79 -12.94
C ALA A 65 36.56 -7.16 -11.69
N GLY A 66 37.52 -8.07 -11.84
CA GLY A 66 38.44 -8.44 -10.76
C GLY A 66 37.79 -9.22 -9.62
N ASN A 67 38.28 -9.01 -8.39
CA ASN A 67 37.78 -9.70 -7.20
C ASN A 67 36.59 -8.93 -6.62
N ARG A 68 35.55 -9.67 -6.19
CA ARG A 68 34.43 -9.09 -5.45
C ARG A 68 34.92 -8.45 -4.15
N LEU A 69 34.32 -7.31 -3.82
CA LEU A 69 34.50 -6.67 -2.52
C LEU A 69 33.94 -7.58 -1.42
N SER A 70 34.59 -7.58 -0.25
CA SER A 70 34.03 -8.26 0.92
C SER A 70 32.75 -7.54 1.39
N PRO A 71 31.83 -8.24 2.09
CA PRO A 71 30.64 -7.62 2.67
C PRO A 71 30.95 -6.38 3.50
N ASP A 72 32.02 -6.42 4.30
CA ASP A 72 32.47 -5.28 5.11
C ASP A 72 32.89 -4.07 4.26
N ALA A 73 33.53 -4.31 3.11
CA ALA A 73 33.96 -3.25 2.21
C ALA A 73 32.77 -2.62 1.47
N LEU A 74 31.75 -3.41 1.12
CA LEU A 74 30.48 -2.93 0.56
C LEU A 74 29.69 -2.09 1.57
N ILE A 75 29.62 -2.54 2.83
CA ILE A 75 29.01 -1.77 3.92
C ILE A 75 29.77 -0.45 4.11
N ALA A 76 31.10 -0.48 4.11
CA ALA A 76 31.92 0.73 4.24
C ALA A 76 31.71 1.72 3.09
N ALA A 77 31.62 1.23 1.84
CA ALA A 77 31.29 2.06 0.68
C ALA A 77 29.88 2.66 0.79
N THR A 78 28.91 1.89 1.27
CA THR A 78 27.52 2.32 1.47
C THR A 78 27.43 3.40 2.55
N ARG A 79 28.18 3.26 3.65
CA ARG A 79 28.25 4.28 4.71
C ARG A 79 28.82 5.62 4.24
N GLN A 80 29.61 5.65 3.16
CA GLN A 80 30.05 6.94 2.59
C GLN A 80 28.90 7.71 1.94
N VAL A 81 27.90 6.99 1.41
CA VAL A 81 26.71 7.56 0.79
C VAL A 81 25.62 7.83 1.83
N PHE A 82 25.47 6.92 2.81
CA PHE A 82 24.47 6.97 3.88
C PHE A 82 25.16 6.88 5.26
N PRO A 83 25.69 7.99 5.78
CA PRO A 83 26.55 7.98 6.97
C PRO A 83 25.83 7.66 8.29
N GLU A 84 24.52 7.89 8.39
CA GLU A 84 23.73 7.61 9.61
C GLU A 84 22.81 6.39 9.49
N ALA A 85 22.86 5.68 8.36
CA ALA A 85 21.96 4.55 8.12
C ALA A 85 22.48 3.22 8.70
N GLU A 86 21.56 2.41 9.21
CA GLU A 86 21.82 1.00 9.50
C GLU A 86 21.80 0.22 8.18
N ILE A 87 22.88 -0.51 7.90
CA ILE A 87 23.09 -1.18 6.61
C ILE A 87 23.24 -2.69 6.85
N GLU A 88 22.39 -3.47 6.20
CA GLU A 88 22.41 -4.93 6.25
C GLU A 88 22.49 -5.50 4.82
N VAL A 89 23.36 -6.48 4.60
CA VAL A 89 23.44 -7.18 3.31
C VAL A 89 22.24 -8.11 3.21
N TRP A 90 21.29 -7.78 2.32
CA TRP A 90 20.02 -8.50 2.22
C TRP A 90 20.13 -9.73 1.33
N THR A 91 20.79 -9.61 0.18
CA THR A 91 20.97 -10.73 -0.75
C THR A 91 22.26 -10.56 -1.53
N GLU A 92 23.12 -11.56 -1.45
CA GLU A 92 24.29 -11.72 -2.31
C GLU A 92 23.98 -12.82 -3.34
N PRO A 93 23.81 -12.47 -4.64
CA PRO A 93 23.54 -13.47 -5.65
C PRO A 93 24.76 -14.38 -5.90
N ASP A 94 24.49 -15.68 -6.07
CA ASP A 94 25.49 -16.68 -6.47
C ASP A 94 26.09 -16.38 -7.86
N ASP A 95 25.33 -15.72 -8.74
CA ASP A 95 25.81 -15.32 -10.05
C ASP A 95 26.76 -14.12 -9.95
N PRO A 96 28.03 -14.24 -10.39
CA PRO A 96 29.02 -13.17 -10.38
C PRO A 96 28.55 -11.90 -11.09
N ALA A 97 27.71 -12.03 -12.13
CA ALA A 97 27.27 -10.95 -12.99
C ALA A 97 26.05 -10.17 -12.46
N LEU A 98 25.60 -10.42 -11.23
CA LEU A 98 24.45 -9.73 -10.64
C LEU A 98 24.85 -8.72 -9.54
N ALA A 99 24.12 -7.62 -9.48
CA ALA A 99 24.24 -6.61 -8.42
C ALA A 99 23.82 -7.16 -7.04
N VAL A 100 24.47 -6.69 -5.98
CA VAL A 100 24.14 -7.02 -4.59
C VAL A 100 23.01 -6.12 -4.12
N THR A 101 22.04 -6.68 -3.39
CA THR A 101 20.97 -5.91 -2.75
C THR A 101 21.31 -5.69 -1.29
N MET A 102 21.36 -4.42 -0.87
CA MET A 102 21.56 -4.02 0.52
C MET A 102 20.32 -3.30 1.05
N SER A 103 19.96 -3.61 2.29
CA SER A 103 18.93 -2.91 3.04
C SER A 103 19.55 -1.74 3.78
N VAL A 104 19.03 -0.54 3.56
CA VAL A 104 19.49 0.71 4.18
C VAL A 104 18.32 1.30 4.98
N GLU A 105 18.51 1.51 6.28
CA GLU A 105 17.52 2.10 7.18
C GLU A 105 18.07 3.44 7.71
N ASP A 106 17.61 4.56 7.15
CA ASP A 106 18.09 5.91 7.46
C ASP A 106 17.06 6.68 8.29
N GLY A 107 16.97 6.36 9.60
CA GLY A 107 16.23 7.14 10.62
C GLY A 107 14.73 7.37 10.39
N GLY A 108 14.16 6.87 9.30
CA GLY A 108 12.78 7.02 8.86
C GLY A 108 11.97 5.73 8.99
N ASP A 109 10.73 5.79 8.54
CA ASP A 109 9.72 4.73 8.72
C ASP A 109 9.85 3.63 7.65
N GLY A 110 11.05 3.04 7.49
CA GLY A 110 11.25 1.92 6.59
C GLY A 110 12.68 1.65 6.12
N ARG A 111 12.85 0.47 5.53
CA ARG A 111 14.09 -0.02 4.91
C ARG A 111 14.03 0.18 3.40
N ASP A 112 15.03 0.86 2.85
CA ASP A 112 15.23 0.99 1.41
C ASP A 112 16.14 -0.14 0.91
N LEU A 113 15.63 -0.94 -0.03
CA LEU A 113 16.46 -1.92 -0.73
C LEU A 113 17.14 -1.24 -1.92
N LEU A 114 18.46 -1.13 -1.85
CA LEU A 114 19.32 -0.48 -2.84
C LEU A 114 20.20 -1.51 -3.54
N LEU A 115 20.49 -1.28 -4.82
CA LEU A 115 21.39 -2.10 -5.63
C LEU A 115 22.79 -1.49 -5.64
N PHE A 116 23.79 -2.34 -5.49
CA PHE A 116 25.18 -1.94 -5.57
C PHE A 116 25.98 -2.89 -6.45
N ASP A 117 27.02 -2.35 -7.08
CA ASP A 117 27.98 -3.13 -7.83
C ASP A 117 28.94 -3.87 -6.85
N PRO A 118 29.00 -5.22 -6.88
CA PRO A 118 29.86 -6.00 -5.99
C PRO A 118 31.37 -5.84 -6.23
N TYR A 119 31.78 -5.23 -7.34
CA TYR A 119 33.18 -5.04 -7.72
C TYR A 119 33.64 -3.61 -7.47
N THR A 120 32.80 -2.62 -7.77
CA THR A 120 33.16 -1.19 -7.62
C THR A 120 32.62 -0.55 -6.34
N GLY A 121 31.56 -1.12 -5.74
CA GLY A 121 30.82 -0.51 -4.64
C GLY A 121 29.93 0.65 -5.06
N GLU A 122 29.73 0.85 -6.37
CA GLU A 122 28.89 1.92 -6.91
C GLU A 122 27.40 1.66 -6.63
N HIS A 123 26.69 2.70 -6.23
CA HIS A 123 25.23 2.66 -6.06
C HIS A 123 24.53 2.68 -7.42
N LEU A 124 23.83 1.60 -7.75
CA LEU A 124 23.14 1.40 -9.03
C LEU A 124 21.67 1.84 -9.01
N GLY A 125 21.20 2.37 -7.87
CA GLY A 125 19.83 2.83 -7.66
C GLY A 125 18.98 1.85 -6.86
N ASN A 126 17.69 2.15 -6.76
CA ASN A 126 16.76 1.37 -5.93
C ASN A 126 16.52 -0.01 -6.53
N SER A 127 16.61 -1.05 -5.70
CA SER A 127 16.29 -2.44 -6.06
C SER A 127 14.79 -2.65 -6.24
N LEU A 128 13.98 -1.80 -5.58
CA LEU A 128 12.54 -1.99 -5.52
C LEU A 128 11.87 -1.78 -6.88
N PRO A 129 11.20 -2.83 -7.42
CA PRO A 129 10.40 -2.71 -8.63
C PRO A 129 9.30 -1.67 -8.50
N VAL A 130 8.90 -1.06 -9.62
CA VAL A 130 7.65 -0.25 -9.66
C VAL A 130 6.45 -1.08 -9.17
N GLY A 131 6.43 -2.38 -9.51
CA GLY A 131 5.42 -3.32 -9.02
C GLY A 131 5.41 -3.48 -7.49
N TRP A 132 6.56 -3.44 -6.83
CA TRP A 132 6.64 -3.46 -5.37
C TRP A 132 6.01 -2.21 -4.77
N ARG A 133 6.37 -1.01 -5.26
CA ARG A 133 5.79 0.25 -4.77
C ARG A 133 4.27 0.29 -4.94
N LEU A 134 3.77 -0.15 -6.10
CA LEU A 134 2.33 -0.25 -6.36
C LEU A 134 1.65 -1.25 -5.41
N THR A 135 2.29 -2.39 -5.15
CA THR A 135 1.75 -3.42 -4.24
C THR A 135 1.68 -2.90 -2.81
N THR A 136 2.75 -2.29 -2.31
CA THR A 136 2.79 -1.72 -0.95
C THR A 136 1.79 -0.58 -0.80
N TRP A 137 1.67 0.30 -1.79
CA TRP A 137 0.66 1.35 -1.80
C TRP A 137 -0.77 0.78 -1.83
N THR A 138 -1.01 -0.26 -2.63
CA THR A 138 -2.32 -0.94 -2.69
C THR A 138 -2.67 -1.59 -1.36
N LEU A 139 -1.68 -2.20 -0.71
CA LEU A 139 -1.83 -2.81 0.61
C LEU A 139 -2.15 -1.75 1.66
N ASP A 140 -1.43 -0.63 1.66
CA ASP A 140 -1.68 0.48 2.58
C ASP A 140 -3.06 1.13 2.35
N LEU A 141 -3.48 1.26 1.09
CA LEU A 141 -4.84 1.70 0.75
C LEU A 141 -5.90 0.68 1.21
N HIS A 142 -5.64 -0.62 1.07
CA HIS A 142 -6.58 -1.67 1.45
C HIS A 142 -6.71 -1.81 2.97
N ASP A 143 -5.60 -1.87 3.69
CA ASP A 143 -5.58 -2.15 5.13
C ASP A 143 -5.78 -0.87 5.95
N ASN A 144 -5.06 0.20 5.58
CA ASN A 144 -4.98 1.42 6.37
C ASN A 144 -5.72 2.60 5.73
N LEU A 145 -6.34 2.45 4.56
CA LEU A 145 -6.99 3.55 3.81
C LEU A 145 -6.07 4.76 3.60
N LEU A 146 -4.75 4.55 3.55
CA LEU A 146 -3.71 5.60 3.51
C LEU A 146 -3.72 6.56 4.72
N GLY A 147 -4.42 6.20 5.80
CA GLY A 147 -4.58 7.01 7.02
C GLY A 147 -3.90 6.42 8.25
N GLY A 148 -2.96 5.50 8.05
CA GLY A 148 -2.28 4.78 9.14
C GLY A 148 -3.25 4.05 10.07
N ASP A 149 -2.99 4.10 11.38
CA ASP A 149 -3.77 3.40 12.40
C ASP A 149 -5.25 3.82 12.46
N THR A 150 -5.52 5.09 12.15
CA THR A 150 -6.91 5.61 12.14
C THR A 150 -7.69 4.98 11.00
N GLY A 151 -7.12 4.95 9.81
CA GLY A 151 -7.76 4.33 8.65
C GLY A 151 -7.85 2.81 8.79
N ARG A 152 -6.88 2.16 9.44
CA ARG A 152 -6.96 0.73 9.80
C ARG A 152 -8.15 0.43 10.69
N THR A 153 -8.34 1.21 11.74
CA THR A 153 -9.47 1.02 12.67
C THR A 153 -10.80 1.22 11.96
N ALA A 154 -10.91 2.28 11.14
CA ALA A 154 -12.11 2.55 10.35
C ALA A 154 -12.42 1.43 9.36
N ASN A 155 -11.41 0.93 8.65
CA ASN A 155 -11.55 -0.16 7.70
C ASN A 155 -11.94 -1.47 8.39
N GLY A 156 -11.36 -1.77 9.57
CA GLY A 156 -11.74 -2.93 10.37
C GLY A 156 -13.18 -2.89 10.86
N VAL A 157 -13.65 -1.73 11.33
CA VAL A 157 -15.08 -1.53 11.69
C VAL A 157 -15.97 -1.71 10.47
N GLY A 158 -15.60 -1.13 9.32
CA GLY A 158 -16.32 -1.29 8.06
C GLY A 158 -16.43 -2.76 7.63
N ALA A 159 -15.33 -3.50 7.69
CA ALA A 159 -15.28 -4.93 7.38
C ALA A 159 -16.17 -5.74 8.33
N LEU A 160 -16.16 -5.44 9.64
CA LEU A 160 -17.02 -6.13 10.61
C LEU A 160 -18.50 -5.87 10.34
N LEU A 161 -18.88 -4.63 10.05
CA LEU A 161 -20.27 -4.29 9.68
C LEU A 161 -20.71 -5.01 8.40
N LEU A 162 -19.84 -5.07 7.38
CA LEU A 162 -20.12 -5.80 6.14
C LEU A 162 -20.23 -7.31 6.38
N ALA A 163 -19.38 -7.88 7.24
CA ALA A 163 -19.44 -9.29 7.59
C ALA A 163 -20.76 -9.63 8.30
N VAL A 164 -21.17 -8.81 9.28
CA VAL A 164 -22.47 -8.97 9.95
C VAL A 164 -23.61 -8.87 8.92
N LEU A 165 -23.60 -7.85 8.07
CA LEU A 165 -24.59 -7.66 7.02
C LEU A 165 -24.65 -8.84 6.04
N SER A 166 -23.53 -9.49 5.75
CA SER A 166 -23.49 -10.64 4.83
C SER A 166 -24.13 -11.91 5.41
N VAL A 167 -24.25 -11.99 6.74
CA VAL A 167 -24.80 -13.14 7.46
C VAL A 167 -26.28 -12.95 7.80
N THR A 168 -26.75 -11.69 7.92
CA THR A 168 -28.15 -11.34 8.24
C THR A 168 -28.99 -11.13 6.99
#